data_AF-A0A645IPU2-F1
#
_entry.id   AF-A0A645IPU2-F1
#
_cell.length_a   1.000
_cell.length_b   1.000
_cell.length_c   1.000
_cell.angle_alpha   90.00
_cell.angle_beta   90.00
_cell.angle_gamma   90.00
#
_symmetry.space_group_name_H-M   'P 1'
#
loop_
_entity.id
_entity.type
_entity.pdbx_description
1 polymer ?
#
loop_
_entity_poly.entity_id
_entity_poly.type
_entity_poly.pdbx_seq_one_letter_code
_entity_poly.pdbx_strand_id
1 'polypeptide(L)' 'MIKQYADTIELDAVMLNELIEKITISEPEIIDGERIQTVSIFYKFVGCIE' A
#
# COMPACT_ATOMS: atom_id res chain seq x y z
N MET A 1 13.95 14.68 6.71
CA MET A 1 14.65 13.40 6.98
C MET A 1 14.07 12.28 6.11
N ILE A 2 14.28 12.29 4.78
CA ILE A 2 13.87 11.17 3.88
C ILE A 2 14.90 10.95 2.76
N LYS A 3 15.98 11.75 2.68
CA LYS A 3 17.00 11.63 1.61
C LYS A 3 17.84 10.35 1.66
N GLN A 4 17.80 9.58 2.74
CA GLN A 4 18.67 8.42 2.92
C GLN A 4 18.12 7.14 2.27
N TYR A 5 16.89 7.19 1.78
CA TYR A 5 16.26 6.04 1.14
C TYR A 5 16.27 6.18 -0.39
N ALA A 6 16.66 7.30 -0.99
CA ALA A 6 16.44 7.49 -2.44
C ALA A 6 17.24 6.55 -3.38
N ASP A 7 18.36 5.96 -2.94
CA ASP A 7 19.33 5.42 -3.90
C ASP A 7 19.20 3.92 -4.20
N THR A 8 18.54 3.09 -3.37
CA THR A 8 18.11 1.71 -3.68
C THR A 8 17.29 1.18 -2.48
N ILE A 9 15.96 1.38 -2.44
CA ILE A 9 15.13 0.81 -1.36
C ILE A 9 14.56 -0.51 -1.83
N GLU A 10 15.16 -1.60 -1.36
CA GLU A 10 14.35 -2.79 -1.14
C GLU A 10 13.34 -2.42 -0.04
N LEU A 11 12.09 -2.16 -0.42
CA LEU A 11 11.01 -1.82 0.51
C LEU A 11 10.79 -3.01 1.45
N ASP A 12 11.33 -2.90 2.67
CA ASP A 12 11.08 -3.90 3.69
C ASP A 12 9.65 -3.77 4.25
N ALA A 13 9.15 -4.83 4.87
CA ALA A 13 7.78 -4.88 5.39
C ALA A 13 7.53 -3.82 6.47
N VAL A 14 8.57 -3.37 7.19
CA VAL A 14 8.45 -2.35 8.24
C VAL A 14 8.23 -0.99 7.60
N MET A 15 9.07 -0.62 6.63
CA MET A 15 8.93 0.62 5.85
C MET A 15 7.58 0.66 5.14
N LEU A 16 7.15 -0.44 4.51
CA LEU A 16 5.87 -0.48 3.81
C LEU A 16 4.69 -0.16 4.74
N ASN A 17 4.71 -0.69 5.97
CA ASN A 17 3.69 -0.42 6.98
C ASN A 17 3.67 1.04 7.43
N GLU A 18 4.85 1.65 7.63
CA GLU A 18 4.97 3.07 7.99
C GLU A 18 4.43 4.01 6.90
N LEU A 19 4.46 3.57 5.64
CA LEU A 19 3.97 4.35 4.51
C LEU A 19 2.46 4.22 4.28
N ILE A 20 1.74 3.35 5.00
CA ILE A 20 0.30 3.21 4.81
C ILE A 20 -0.41 4.50 5.25
N GLU A 21 -1.11 5.13 4.31
CA GLU A 21 -1.97 6.29 4.55
C GLU A 21 -3.35 5.86 5.07
N LYS A 22 -3.97 4.90 4.38
CA LYS A 22 -5.28 4.35 4.73
C LYS A 22 -5.48 2.99 4.08
N ILE A 23 -6.30 2.16 4.71
CA ILE A 23 -6.78 0.90 4.15
C ILE A 23 -8.30 1.03 4.01
N THR A 24 -8.84 0.74 2.83
CA THR A 24 -10.28 0.72 2.61
C THR A 24 -10.73 -0.68 2.22
N ILE A 25 -11.88 -1.08 2.74
CA ILE A 25 -12.49 -2.37 2.47
C ILE A 25 -13.80 -2.08 1.74
N SER A 26 -13.95 -2.62 0.54
CA SER A 26 -15.18 -2.49 -0.25
C SER A 26 -16.28 -3.39 0.29
N GLU A 27 -17.51 -3.16 -0.15
CA GLU A 27 -18.60 -4.08 0.12
C GLU A 27 -18.28 -5.49 -0.42
N PRO A 28 -18.75 -6.55 0.25
CA PRO A 28 -18.54 -7.90 -0.23
C PRO A 28 -19.37 -8.16 -1.48
N GLU A 29 -18.75 -8.74 -2.50
CA GLU A 29 -19.37 -9.14 -3.75
C GLU A 29 -19.43 -10.67 -3.82
N ILE A 30 -20.45 -11.21 -4.49
CA ILE A 30 -20.52 -12.65 -4.78
C ILE A 30 -20.19 -12.84 -6.25
N ILE A 31 -19.05 -13.46 -6.53
CA ILE A 31 -18.58 -13.76 -7.89
C ILE A 31 -18.39 -15.27 -7.95
N ASP A 32 -19.06 -15.94 -8.89
CA ASP A 32 -19.03 -17.40 -9.07
C ASP A 32 -19.38 -18.22 -7.81
N GLY A 33 -20.23 -17.66 -6.94
CA GLY A 33 -20.63 -18.31 -5.67
C GLY A 33 -19.64 -18.10 -4.52
N GLU A 34 -18.53 -17.39 -4.76
CA GLU A 34 -17.55 -17.02 -3.73
C GLU A 34 -17.75 -15.58 -3.27
N ARG A 35 -17.66 -15.35 -1.96
CA ARG A 35 -17.70 -14.01 -1.37
C ARG A 35 -16.32 -13.37 -1.50
N ILE A 36 -16.17 -12.46 -2.44
CA ILE A 36 -14.96 -11.68 -2.68
C ILE A 36 -15.08 -10.32 -2.00
N GLN A 37 -14.00 -9.84 -1.39
CA GLN A 37 -13.96 -8.50 -0.82
C GLN A 37 -12.65 -7.82 -1.20
N THR A 38 -12.77 -6.69 -1.89
CA THR A 38 -11.61 -5.92 -2.34
C THR A 38 -11.06 -5.09 -1.19
N VAL A 39 -9.78 -5.27 -0.90
CA VAL A 39 -9.03 -4.45 0.05
C VAL A 39 -8.08 -3.56 -0.73
N SER A 40 -8.19 -2.25 -0.54
CA SER A 40 -7.29 -1.26 -1.16
C SER A 40 -6.41 -0.62 -0.10
N ILE A 41 -5.10 -0.63 -0.33
CA ILE A 41 -4.11 -0.02 0.56
C ILE A 41 -3.56 1.21 -0.16
N PHE A 42 -3.69 2.37 0.47
CA PHE A 42 -3.18 3.64 -0.04
C PHE A 42 -1.90 3.97 0.71
N TYR A 43 -0.85 4.29 -0.03
CA TYR A 43 0.45 4.66 0.53
C TYR A 43 0.69 6.17 0.40
N LYS A 44 1.31 6.77 1.42
CA LYS A 44 1.80 8.14 1.38
C LYS A 44 2.97 8.16 0.41
N PHE A 45 2.82 8.86 -0.72
CA PHE A 45 3.89 9.00 -1.70
C PHE A 45 5.00 9.88 -1.13
N VAL A 46 6.11 9.27 -0.70
CA VAL A 46 7.31 9.96 -0.21
C VAL A 46 8.45 9.79 -1.20
N GLY A 47 8.43 10.57 -2.29
CA GLY A 47 9.61 10.82 -3.12
C GLY A 47 9.40 10.72 -4.63
N CYS A 48 10.01 11.65 -5.36
CA CYS A 48 9.95 11.77 -6.82
C CYS A 48 10.52 10.53 -7.53
N ILE A 49 9.85 10.09 -8.60
CA ILE A 49 10.46 9.26 -9.64
C ILE A 49 11.18 10.23 -10.58
N GLU A 50 12.51 10.22 -10.59
CA GLU A 50 13.36 10.76 -11.67
C GLU A 50 14.18 9.60 -12.27
#